data_AF-A0A8S2Z3Y6-F1
#
_entry.id   AF-A0A8S2Z3Y6-F1
#
_cell.length_a   1.000
_cell.length_b   1.000
_cell.length_c   1.000
_cell.angle_alpha   90.00
_cell.angle_beta   90.00
_cell.angle_gamma   90.00
#
_symmetry.space_group_name_H-M   'P 1'
#
loop_
_entity.id
_entity.type
_entity.pdbx_description
1 polymer ?
#
loop_
_entity_poly.entity_id
_entity_poly.type
_entity_poly.pdbx_seq_one_letter_code
_entity_poly.pdbx_strand_id
1 'polypeptide(L)'
;VDYAVEAISKAIYERMFKWIVTRINKSLDRSKRQGSSFIGILDIAGFEIFQLNSFEQLCINYTNEKLQQLFNHTMFVLEQEEYRRENIDWEFMDFGLDLQPTIDLIEKQMGILSLLDEECWFPKATDRTYVDKLINAHAQHPKFGKPNYKAPADFSIIHYAGKVEYSAEQWLMKNMDPLNDNVVALLQTSNDVFTREIWKDATVWGLRPSLILPNIALIPDYTEIVGLSAADPNDATSSLKANIKKGMFRTVGQLYKEQLTKLMGTLKNTNPNFVRCILPNHHKKAGIIHSPLVLEQLRCNGVLEGIRICRNGFPNRILFQEFRQRYELLCPNVIPKGFMDGKAASQKMIKELELDDNLYRIGLTKIFFRSGVLGHLEEERDLKLTDIITQLQALCRGVLARKNYQRRIQQLNAIRVIQRNGRALMKIRNWKWWRLFTKIKPLLQVTRQDEELTQKQEEIRRMKADMESRTSQMQETEHQLQMVQQERTVINERLIHLTEALVESDENLRRVQTRKMELENMVQEIEQRLEEEMERSNGWTNERKLIEQKLQDTTEQ
;
A
#
# COMPACT_ATOMS: atom_id res chain seq x y z
N VAL A 1 -32.88 -11.62 17.31
CA VAL A 1 -33.02 -10.15 17.34
C VAL A 1 -31.72 -9.51 17.79
N ASP A 2 -31.15 -9.94 18.93
CA ASP A 2 -29.89 -9.39 19.47
C ASP A 2 -28.72 -9.42 18.49
N TYR A 3 -28.54 -10.54 17.78
CA TYR A 3 -27.50 -10.66 16.74
C TYR A 3 -27.66 -9.66 15.58
N ALA A 4 -28.90 -9.42 15.13
CA ALA A 4 -29.14 -8.44 14.07
C ALA A 4 -28.82 -7.02 14.55
N VAL A 5 -29.14 -6.71 15.81
CA VAL A 5 -28.82 -5.41 16.44
C VAL A 5 -27.30 -5.21 16.58
N GLU A 6 -26.57 -6.26 16.94
CA GLU A 6 -25.11 -6.25 17.02
C GLU A 6 -24.46 -6.02 15.64
N ALA A 7 -24.90 -6.77 14.62
CA ALA A 7 -24.40 -6.64 13.26
C ALA A 7 -24.65 -5.23 12.68
N ILE A 8 -25.83 -4.67 12.92
CA ILE A 8 -26.16 -3.28 12.52
C ILE A 8 -25.23 -2.29 13.24
N SER A 9 -24.99 -2.47 14.53
CA SER A 9 -24.12 -1.56 15.31
C SER A 9 -22.68 -1.57 14.78
N LYS A 10 -22.14 -2.76 14.48
CA LYS A 10 -20.83 -2.95 13.84
C LYS A 10 -20.77 -2.24 12.47
N ALA A 11 -21.79 -2.44 11.63
CA ALA A 11 -21.87 -1.84 10.30
C ALA A 11 -21.98 -0.31 10.33
N ILE A 12 -22.78 0.25 11.24
CA ILE A 12 -22.87 1.71 11.44
C ILE A 12 -21.51 2.28 11.81
N TYR A 13 -20.82 1.66 12.77
CA TYR A 13 -19.50 2.12 13.21
C TYR A 13 -18.46 2.06 12.10
N GLU A 14 -18.37 0.94 11.38
CA GLU A 14 -17.42 0.77 10.28
C GLU A 14 -17.65 1.79 9.17
N ARG A 15 -18.91 2.00 8.75
CA ARG A 15 -19.24 2.97 7.70
C ARG A 15 -18.98 4.40 8.14
N MET A 16 -19.28 4.74 9.39
CA MET A 16 -18.94 6.03 9.98
C MET A 16 -17.42 6.25 10.00
N PHE A 17 -16.65 5.24 10.41
CA PHE A 17 -15.19 5.31 10.44
C PHE A 17 -14.61 5.52 9.02
N LYS A 18 -15.06 4.76 8.03
CA LYS A 18 -14.67 4.94 6.61
C LYS A 18 -15.03 6.33 6.08
N TRP A 19 -16.21 6.85 6.44
CA TRP A 19 -16.61 8.22 6.08
C TRP A 19 -15.66 9.26 6.69
N ILE A 20 -15.30 9.12 7.97
CA ILE A 20 -14.34 10.00 8.64
C ILE A 20 -12.99 9.97 7.92
N VAL A 21 -12.46 8.77 7.64
CA VAL A 21 -11.18 8.61 6.91
C VAL A 21 -11.24 9.30 5.55
N THR A 22 -12.32 9.10 4.79
CA THR A 22 -12.52 9.73 3.48
C THR A 22 -12.55 11.26 3.59
N ARG A 23 -13.23 11.81 4.60
CA ARG A 23 -13.33 13.25 4.83
C ARG A 23 -11.98 13.85 5.26
N ILE A 24 -11.23 13.16 6.10
CA ILE A 24 -9.87 13.55 6.50
C ILE A 24 -8.97 13.57 5.26
N ASN A 25 -8.96 12.50 4.47
CA ASN A 25 -8.16 12.40 3.24
C ASN A 25 -8.48 13.54 2.27
N LYS A 26 -9.76 13.83 2.02
CA LYS A 26 -10.18 14.94 1.15
C LYS A 26 -9.74 16.32 1.68
N SER A 27 -9.68 16.51 3.00
CA SER A 27 -9.24 17.77 3.61
C SER A 27 -7.72 17.95 3.59
N LEU A 28 -6.97 16.84 3.71
CA LEU A 28 -5.51 16.80 3.69
C LEU A 28 -4.93 16.78 2.27
N ASP A 29 -5.69 16.32 1.28
CA ASP A 29 -5.32 16.32 -0.14
C ASP A 29 -5.40 17.73 -0.75
N ARG A 30 -4.58 18.65 -0.22
CA ARG A 30 -4.50 20.05 -0.66
C ARG A 30 -3.44 20.28 -1.74
N SER A 31 -2.67 19.25 -2.07
CA SER A 31 -1.57 19.37 -3.02
C SER A 31 -2.02 19.07 -4.44
N LYS A 32 -2.25 20.12 -5.23
CA LYS A 32 -2.15 20.06 -6.71
C LYS A 32 -0.72 19.71 -7.19
N ARG A 33 0.25 19.54 -6.27
CA ARG A 33 1.61 19.09 -6.59
C ARG A 33 1.59 17.57 -6.77
N GLN A 34 1.58 17.16 -8.04
CA GLN A 34 1.93 15.83 -8.52
C GLN A 34 3.42 15.51 -8.26
N GLY A 35 3.88 15.62 -7.02
CA GLY A 35 5.17 15.04 -6.65
C GLY A 35 5.02 13.52 -6.70
N SER A 36 5.72 12.85 -7.61
CA SER A 36 5.70 11.39 -7.80
C SER A 36 6.33 10.60 -6.65
N SER A 37 6.71 11.25 -5.56
CA SER A 37 7.38 10.66 -4.40
C SER A 37 6.47 10.73 -3.19
N PHE A 38 6.29 9.59 -2.52
CA PHE A 38 5.57 9.49 -1.25
C PHE A 38 6.40 8.68 -0.26
N ILE A 39 6.16 8.91 1.03
CA ILE A 39 6.64 8.03 2.10
C ILE A 39 5.40 7.36 2.68
N GLY A 40 5.34 6.04 2.55
CA GLY A 40 4.30 5.22 3.17
C GLY A 40 4.72 4.79 4.57
N ILE A 41 3.90 5.07 5.57
CA ILE A 41 4.07 4.55 6.93
C ILE A 41 3.03 3.44 7.11
N LEU A 42 3.49 2.23 7.37
CA LEU A 42 2.62 1.09 7.63
C LEU A 42 2.51 0.88 9.14
N ASP A 43 1.35 1.18 9.69
CA ASP A 43 1.00 0.94 11.09
C ASP A 43 -0.11 -0.10 11.13
N ILE A 44 0.25 -1.32 11.53
CA ILE A 44 -0.68 -2.45 11.63
C ILE A 44 -0.53 -3.10 13.00
N ALA A 45 -1.58 -3.81 13.42
CA ALA A 45 -1.51 -4.62 14.63
C ALA A 45 -0.36 -5.65 14.53
N GLY A 46 0.40 -5.78 15.61
CA GLY A 46 1.45 -6.79 15.72
C GLY A 46 0.89 -8.21 15.77
N PHE A 47 1.77 -9.20 15.82
CA PHE A 47 1.38 -10.60 15.94
C PHE A 47 0.63 -10.84 17.27
N GLU A 48 -0.57 -11.42 17.21
CA GLU A 48 -1.43 -11.66 18.37
C GLU A 48 -1.51 -13.15 18.69
N ILE A 49 -1.20 -13.51 19.93
CA ILE A 49 -1.34 -14.88 20.46
C ILE A 49 -2.14 -14.80 21.76
N PHE A 50 -3.43 -15.10 21.66
CA PHE A 50 -4.29 -15.27 22.83
C PHE A 50 -4.47 -16.76 23.15
N GLN A 51 -5.11 -17.05 24.28
CA GLN A 51 -5.46 -18.42 24.67
C GLN A 51 -6.39 -19.11 23.65
N LEU A 52 -7.25 -18.34 22.98
CA LEU A 52 -8.13 -18.82 21.93
C LEU A 52 -8.26 -17.73 20.87
N ASN A 53 -7.84 -18.03 19.64
CA ASN A 53 -7.75 -17.06 18.55
C ASN A 53 -8.90 -17.28 17.56
N SER A 54 -9.49 -16.18 17.08
CA SER A 54 -10.63 -16.19 16.16
C SER A 54 -10.19 -15.79 14.74
N PHE A 55 -11.14 -15.72 13.81
CA PHE A 55 -10.96 -15.32 12.41
C PHE A 55 -10.22 -13.96 12.27
N GLU A 56 -10.53 -13.00 13.14
CA GLU A 56 -9.89 -11.68 13.13
C GLU A 56 -8.38 -11.78 13.41
N GLN A 57 -7.99 -12.60 14.40
CA GLN A 57 -6.58 -12.88 14.69
C GLN A 57 -5.90 -13.61 13.53
N LEU A 58 -6.59 -14.53 12.84
CA LEU A 58 -6.03 -15.19 11.66
C LEU A 58 -5.68 -14.16 10.58
N CYS A 59 -6.58 -13.21 10.28
CA CYS A 59 -6.33 -12.15 9.30
C CYS A 59 -5.15 -11.25 9.69
N ILE A 60 -5.05 -10.88 10.98
CA ILE A 60 -3.94 -10.09 11.52
C ILE A 60 -2.61 -10.86 11.41
N ASN A 61 -2.59 -12.12 11.85
CA ASN A 61 -1.39 -12.96 11.85
C ASN A 61 -0.95 -13.31 10.42
N TYR A 62 -1.88 -13.53 9.50
CA TYR A 62 -1.61 -13.70 8.07
C TYR A 62 -0.91 -12.48 7.46
N THR A 63 -1.37 -11.26 7.78
CA THR A 63 -0.69 -10.04 7.33
C THR A 63 0.71 -9.91 7.90
N ASN A 64 0.88 -10.21 9.18
CA ASN A 64 2.20 -10.23 9.82
C ASN A 64 3.14 -11.27 9.18
N GLU A 65 2.64 -12.45 8.84
CA GLU A 65 3.41 -13.48 8.12
C GLU A 65 3.90 -12.96 6.75
N LYS A 66 3.04 -12.31 5.96
CA LYS A 66 3.43 -11.73 4.66
C LYS A 66 4.43 -10.58 4.80
N LEU A 67 4.28 -9.72 5.80
CA LEU A 67 5.23 -8.63 6.05
C LEU A 67 6.58 -9.16 6.52
N GLN A 68 6.59 -10.20 7.35
CA GLN A 68 7.82 -10.86 7.76
C GLN A 68 8.49 -11.56 6.57
N GLN A 69 7.73 -12.18 5.67
CA GLN A 69 8.27 -12.74 4.42
C GLN A 69 8.84 -11.66 3.51
N LEU A 70 8.17 -10.50 3.40
CA LEU A 70 8.71 -9.34 2.68
C LEU A 70 10.04 -8.89 3.27
N PHE A 71 10.14 -8.81 4.60
CA PHE A 71 11.41 -8.52 5.28
C PHE A 71 12.47 -9.56 4.94
N ASN A 72 12.19 -10.86 5.07
CA ASN A 72 13.14 -11.93 4.78
C ASN A 72 13.61 -11.85 3.31
N HIS A 73 12.69 -11.64 2.38
CA HIS A 73 13.01 -11.51 0.96
C HIS A 73 13.88 -10.27 0.68
N THR A 74 13.51 -9.11 1.21
CA THR A 74 14.27 -7.87 0.96
C THR A 74 15.63 -7.87 1.63
N MET A 75 15.71 -8.28 2.90
CA MET A 75 16.97 -8.24 3.65
C MET A 75 17.95 -9.33 3.23
N PHE A 76 17.46 -10.51 2.84
CA PHE A 76 18.32 -11.68 2.66
C PHE A 76 18.45 -12.10 1.20
N VAL A 77 17.34 -12.17 0.47
CA VAL A 77 17.34 -12.71 -0.90
C VAL A 77 17.77 -11.63 -1.90
N LEU A 78 17.12 -10.48 -1.88
CA LEU A 78 17.41 -9.39 -2.82
C LEU A 78 18.83 -8.84 -2.65
N GLU A 79 19.33 -8.77 -1.41
CA GLU A 79 20.70 -8.30 -1.12
C GLU A 79 21.75 -9.24 -1.74
N GLN A 80 21.60 -10.56 -1.52
CA GLN A 80 22.52 -11.55 -2.10
C GLN A 80 22.38 -11.67 -3.62
N GLU A 81 21.16 -11.48 -4.15
CA GLU A 81 20.94 -11.46 -5.59
C GLU A 81 21.63 -10.25 -6.25
N GLU A 82 21.63 -9.09 -5.59
CA GLU A 82 22.41 -7.95 -6.06
C GLU A 82 23.92 -8.26 -6.05
N TYR A 83 24.46 -8.86 -4.98
CA TYR A 83 25.88 -9.22 -4.94
C TYR A 83 26.26 -10.19 -6.05
N ARG A 84 25.37 -11.14 -6.38
CA ARG A 84 25.54 -12.05 -7.52
C ARG A 84 25.52 -11.30 -8.85
N ARG A 85 24.56 -10.38 -9.06
CA ARG A 85 24.47 -9.57 -10.30
C ARG A 85 25.70 -8.68 -10.50
N GLU A 86 26.25 -8.14 -9.42
CA GLU A 86 27.43 -7.29 -9.43
C GLU A 86 28.75 -8.08 -9.38
N ASN A 87 28.67 -9.41 -9.41
CA ASN A 87 29.80 -10.35 -9.39
C ASN A 87 30.79 -10.06 -8.26
N ILE A 88 30.26 -9.87 -7.05
CA ILE A 88 31.05 -9.67 -5.83
C ILE A 88 31.42 -11.03 -5.26
N ASP A 89 32.64 -11.14 -4.74
CA ASP A 89 33.09 -12.31 -4.00
C ASP A 89 32.28 -12.46 -2.69
N TRP A 90 31.26 -13.32 -2.75
CA TRP A 90 30.31 -13.56 -1.66
C TRP A 90 29.82 -15.01 -1.70
N GLU A 91 29.92 -15.70 -0.57
CA GLU A 91 29.36 -17.03 -0.40
C GLU A 91 27.87 -16.93 -0.04
N PHE A 92 27.02 -17.54 -0.87
CA PHE A 92 25.59 -17.55 -0.63
C PHE A 92 25.27 -18.28 0.68
N MET A 93 24.61 -17.60 1.60
CA MET A 93 24.17 -18.17 2.87
C MET A 93 22.66 -18.35 2.82
N ASP A 94 22.21 -19.60 2.97
CA ASP A 94 20.80 -19.90 3.20
C ASP A 94 20.50 -19.84 4.70
N PHE A 95 19.52 -19.02 5.07
CA PHE A 95 19.11 -18.82 6.46
C PHE A 95 17.90 -19.69 6.84
N GLY A 96 17.29 -20.40 5.88
CA GLY A 96 16.17 -21.31 6.14
C GLY A 96 14.91 -20.64 6.72
N LEU A 97 14.80 -19.31 6.60
CA LEU A 97 13.69 -18.49 7.12
C LEU A 97 12.59 -18.29 6.07
N ASP A 98 12.24 -19.33 5.31
CA ASP A 98 11.17 -19.22 4.33
C ASP A 98 9.79 -19.44 4.96
N LEU A 99 8.95 -18.39 4.92
CA LEU A 99 7.58 -18.40 5.44
C LEU A 99 6.55 -18.67 4.34
N GLN A 100 6.98 -18.81 3.08
CA GLN A 100 6.11 -19.10 1.96
C GLN A 100 5.20 -20.33 2.17
N PRO A 101 5.65 -21.44 2.80
CA PRO A 101 4.77 -22.58 3.06
C PRO A 101 3.58 -22.25 3.97
N THR A 102 3.75 -21.37 4.97
CA THR A 102 2.66 -20.95 5.86
C THR A 102 1.72 -19.97 5.15
N ILE A 103 2.26 -19.06 4.34
CA ILE A 103 1.46 -18.12 3.53
C ILE A 103 0.63 -18.87 2.51
N ASP A 104 1.23 -19.84 1.82
CA ASP A 104 0.59 -20.67 0.82
C ASP A 104 -0.56 -21.49 1.42
N LEU A 105 -0.36 -22.06 2.61
CA LEU A 105 -1.42 -22.77 3.34
C LEU A 105 -2.66 -21.89 3.56
N ILE A 106 -2.47 -20.59 3.85
CA ILE A 106 -3.58 -19.67 4.12
C ILE A 106 -4.19 -19.12 2.82
N GLU A 107 -3.36 -18.73 1.86
CA GLU A 107 -3.76 -17.91 0.71
C GLU A 107 -4.01 -18.69 -0.58
N LYS A 108 -3.30 -19.79 -0.85
CA LYS A 108 -3.40 -20.47 -2.15
C LYS A 108 -4.78 -21.10 -2.36
N GLN A 109 -5.05 -21.48 -3.61
CA GLN A 109 -6.22 -22.27 -3.96
C GLN A 109 -6.22 -23.56 -3.14
N MET A 110 -7.39 -23.93 -2.58
CA MET A 110 -7.54 -24.98 -1.55
C MET A 110 -6.86 -24.67 -0.20
N GLY A 111 -6.45 -23.44 0.06
CA GLY A 111 -5.93 -23.01 1.36
C GLY A 111 -7.05 -22.64 2.34
N ILE A 112 -6.67 -22.26 3.57
CA ILE A 112 -7.59 -22.01 4.70
C ILE A 112 -8.69 -21.01 4.34
N LEU A 113 -8.34 -19.86 3.71
CA LEU A 113 -9.32 -18.84 3.33
C LEU A 113 -10.20 -19.30 2.17
N SER A 114 -9.64 -20.01 1.19
CA SER A 114 -10.42 -20.50 0.04
C SER A 114 -11.43 -21.58 0.45
N LEU A 115 -11.04 -22.49 1.35
CA LEU A 115 -11.96 -23.49 1.89
C LEU A 115 -13.06 -22.86 2.75
N LEU A 116 -12.73 -21.79 3.49
CA LEU A 116 -13.72 -21.05 4.28
C LEU A 116 -14.71 -20.35 3.36
N ASP A 117 -14.20 -19.70 2.31
CA ASP A 117 -15.03 -19.04 1.31
C ASP A 117 -15.97 -20.04 0.63
N GLU A 118 -15.47 -21.23 0.25
CA GLU A 118 -16.29 -22.30 -0.33
C GLU A 118 -17.41 -22.77 0.61
N GLU A 119 -17.10 -23.08 1.88
CA GLU A 119 -18.10 -23.54 2.86
C GLU A 119 -19.17 -22.48 3.16
N CYS A 120 -18.84 -21.19 3.04
CA CYS A 120 -19.83 -20.11 3.19
C CYS A 120 -20.96 -20.16 2.15
N TRP A 121 -20.77 -20.85 1.01
CA TRP A 121 -21.82 -21.00 -0.02
C TRP A 121 -22.77 -22.17 0.26
N PHE A 122 -22.43 -23.07 1.19
CA PHE A 122 -23.22 -24.28 1.45
C PHE A 122 -24.25 -24.03 2.55
N PRO A 123 -25.57 -24.10 2.28
CA PRO A 123 -26.60 -23.76 3.27
C PRO A 123 -26.65 -24.66 4.51
N LYS A 124 -26.09 -25.87 4.40
CA LYS A 124 -26.01 -26.86 5.50
C LYS A 124 -24.61 -26.94 6.13
N ALA A 125 -23.66 -26.13 5.67
CA ALA A 125 -22.33 -26.10 6.27
C ALA A 125 -22.40 -25.49 7.67
N THR A 126 -21.55 -26.01 8.54
CA THR A 126 -21.35 -25.51 9.91
C THR A 126 -19.87 -25.33 10.14
N ASP A 127 -19.49 -24.57 11.16
CA ASP A 127 -18.06 -24.38 11.48
C ASP A 127 -17.34 -25.72 11.71
N ARG A 128 -18.06 -26.76 12.17
CA ARG A 128 -17.53 -28.13 12.31
C ARG A 128 -17.24 -28.81 10.96
N THR A 129 -18.17 -28.71 10.00
CA THR A 129 -17.95 -29.31 8.67
C THR A 129 -16.78 -28.63 7.96
N TYR A 130 -16.61 -27.32 8.17
CA TYR A 130 -15.44 -26.58 7.72
C TYR A 130 -14.14 -27.12 8.33
N VAL A 131 -14.08 -27.32 9.66
CA VAL A 131 -12.91 -27.86 10.35
C VAL A 131 -12.57 -29.27 9.85
N ASP A 132 -13.56 -30.14 9.69
CA ASP A 132 -13.34 -31.50 9.18
C ASP A 132 -12.75 -31.48 7.77
N LYS A 133 -13.28 -30.62 6.90
CA LYS A 133 -12.74 -30.40 5.54
C LYS A 133 -11.32 -29.87 5.57
N LEU A 134 -11.02 -28.93 6.47
CA LEU A 134 -9.69 -28.35 6.67
C LEU A 134 -8.67 -29.41 7.10
N ILE A 135 -9.05 -30.27 8.05
CA ILE A 135 -8.21 -31.36 8.55
C ILE A 135 -7.97 -32.38 7.44
N ASN A 136 -9.01 -32.77 6.70
CA ASN A 136 -8.86 -33.72 5.58
C ASN A 136 -7.94 -33.17 4.48
N ALA A 137 -8.01 -31.87 4.19
CA ALA A 137 -7.17 -31.23 3.18
C ALA A 137 -5.70 -31.06 3.61
N HIS A 138 -5.45 -30.77 4.90
CA HIS A 138 -4.14 -30.28 5.35
C HIS A 138 -3.49 -31.09 6.49
N ALA A 139 -4.04 -32.25 6.89
CA ALA A 139 -3.51 -33.06 8.00
C ALA A 139 -2.03 -33.45 7.87
N GLN A 140 -1.49 -33.54 6.65
CA GLN A 140 -0.08 -33.87 6.39
C GLN A 140 0.81 -32.64 6.19
N HIS A 141 0.24 -31.43 6.16
CA HIS A 141 0.99 -30.21 5.88
C HIS A 141 1.89 -29.85 7.09
N PRO A 142 3.20 -29.58 6.88
CA PRO A 142 4.15 -29.39 7.99
C PRO A 142 3.87 -28.16 8.86
N LYS A 143 3.07 -27.21 8.36
CA LYS A 143 2.67 -25.99 9.08
C LYS A 143 1.26 -26.05 9.67
N PHE A 144 0.56 -27.17 9.51
CA PHE A 144 -0.78 -27.39 10.04
C PHE A 144 -0.72 -28.38 11.21
N GLY A 145 -1.33 -28.03 12.33
CA GLY A 145 -1.40 -28.88 13.52
C GLY A 145 -2.83 -29.30 13.82
N LYS A 146 -3.03 -30.61 14.02
CA LYS A 146 -4.33 -31.20 14.36
C LYS A 146 -4.84 -30.71 15.72
N PRO A 147 -6.17 -30.64 15.91
CA PRO A 147 -6.76 -30.34 17.21
C PRO A 147 -6.31 -31.35 18.27
N ASN A 148 -6.08 -30.85 19.48
CA ASN A 148 -5.95 -31.71 20.64
C ASN A 148 -7.35 -31.92 21.24
N TYR A 149 -7.81 -33.17 21.35
CA TYR A 149 -9.16 -33.50 21.85
C TYR A 149 -9.48 -32.94 23.25
N LYS A 150 -8.47 -32.50 24.01
CA LYS A 150 -8.63 -31.87 25.33
C LYS A 150 -8.62 -30.34 25.30
N ALA A 151 -8.26 -29.72 24.19
CA ALA A 151 -8.14 -28.27 24.05
C ALA A 151 -9.40 -27.70 23.38
N PRO A 152 -9.79 -26.46 23.72
CA PRO A 152 -10.93 -25.78 23.10
C PRO A 152 -10.66 -25.30 21.66
N ALA A 153 -9.49 -25.59 21.10
CA ALA A 153 -9.08 -25.14 19.78
C ALA A 153 -9.31 -26.23 18.72
N ASP A 154 -9.86 -25.83 17.57
CA ASP A 154 -10.26 -26.73 16.49
C ASP A 154 -9.11 -27.08 15.54
N PHE A 155 -8.11 -26.21 15.44
CA PHE A 155 -6.87 -26.49 14.71
C PHE A 155 -5.76 -25.51 15.12
N SER A 156 -4.56 -25.73 14.59
CA SER A 156 -3.43 -24.84 14.85
C SER A 156 -2.59 -24.61 13.60
N ILE A 157 -1.97 -23.43 13.52
CA ILE A 157 -1.03 -23.07 12.46
C ILE A 157 0.31 -22.75 13.09
N ILE A 158 1.38 -23.26 12.47
CA ILE A 158 2.75 -22.96 12.87
C ILE A 158 3.21 -21.72 12.09
N HIS A 159 3.12 -20.57 12.74
CA HIS A 159 3.60 -19.28 12.26
C HIS A 159 5.07 -19.06 12.59
N TYR A 160 5.69 -18.02 12.02
CA TYR A 160 7.06 -17.66 12.37
C TYR A 160 7.25 -17.32 13.86
N ALA A 161 6.23 -16.74 14.50
CA ALA A 161 6.24 -16.35 15.91
C ALA A 161 5.96 -17.53 16.87
N GLY A 162 5.47 -18.65 16.36
CA GLY A 162 5.13 -19.83 17.16
C GLY A 162 3.88 -20.54 16.67
N LYS A 163 3.49 -21.59 17.40
CA LYS A 163 2.24 -22.30 17.18
C LYS A 163 1.07 -21.48 17.72
N VAL A 164 0.08 -21.19 16.89
CA VAL A 164 -1.15 -20.48 17.27
C VAL A 164 -2.33 -21.42 17.15
N GLU A 165 -3.16 -21.46 18.19
CA GLU A 165 -4.35 -22.29 18.28
C GLU A 165 -5.59 -21.46 17.96
N TYR A 166 -6.39 -21.90 17.00
CA TYR A 166 -7.56 -21.19 16.50
C TYR A 166 -8.84 -21.97 16.83
N SER A 167 -9.88 -21.25 17.25
CA SER A 167 -11.25 -21.76 17.32
C SER A 167 -11.98 -21.29 16.06
N ALA A 168 -12.60 -22.22 15.35
CA ALA A 168 -13.38 -21.97 14.14
C ALA A 168 -14.81 -21.50 14.44
N GLU A 169 -15.18 -21.37 15.72
CA GLU A 169 -16.51 -20.96 16.14
C GLU A 169 -16.91 -19.61 15.49
N GLN A 170 -18.06 -19.62 14.82
CA GLN A 170 -18.65 -18.49 14.09
C GLN A 170 -17.81 -17.99 12.90
N TRP A 171 -16.86 -18.76 12.36
CA TRP A 171 -16.05 -18.31 11.23
C TRP A 171 -16.86 -18.10 9.97
N LEU A 172 -17.77 -19.02 9.64
CA LEU A 172 -18.64 -18.86 8.46
C LEU A 172 -19.46 -17.58 8.56
N MET A 173 -20.05 -17.36 9.73
CA MET A 173 -20.85 -16.18 10.02
C MET A 173 -20.03 -14.88 9.93
N LYS A 174 -18.83 -14.85 10.53
CA LYS A 174 -17.92 -13.69 10.50
C LYS A 174 -17.39 -13.40 9.09
N ASN A 175 -17.17 -14.43 8.28
CA ASN A 175 -16.68 -14.27 6.91
C ASN A 175 -17.78 -13.79 5.95
N MET A 176 -19.04 -14.12 6.25
CA MET A 176 -20.21 -13.66 5.48
C MET A 176 -20.72 -12.29 5.91
N ASP A 177 -20.57 -11.95 7.20
CA ASP A 177 -20.97 -10.69 7.83
C ASP A 177 -22.42 -10.27 7.48
N PRO A 178 -23.41 -11.13 7.79
CA PRO A 178 -24.78 -10.98 7.30
C PRO A 178 -25.48 -9.78 7.96
N LEU A 179 -26.07 -8.90 7.13
CA LEU A 179 -26.93 -7.80 7.57
C LEU A 179 -28.40 -8.04 7.22
N ASN A 180 -29.30 -7.39 7.97
CA ASN A 180 -30.73 -7.42 7.68
C ASN A 180 -31.10 -6.38 6.62
N ASP A 181 -31.53 -6.86 5.46
CA ASP A 181 -31.85 -6.10 4.25
C ASP A 181 -32.91 -5.02 4.49
N ASN A 182 -33.94 -5.33 5.27
CA ASN A 182 -35.01 -4.38 5.59
C ASN A 182 -34.48 -3.17 6.36
N VAL A 183 -33.50 -3.39 7.25
CA VAL A 183 -32.88 -2.32 8.01
C VAL A 183 -31.97 -1.48 7.12
N VAL A 184 -31.21 -2.12 6.22
CA VAL A 184 -30.36 -1.40 5.25
C VAL A 184 -31.22 -0.51 4.35
N ALA A 185 -32.31 -1.04 3.79
CA ALA A 185 -33.24 -0.28 2.94
C ALA A 185 -33.90 0.89 3.69
N LEU A 186 -34.23 0.70 4.96
CA LEU A 186 -34.75 1.77 5.82
C LEU A 186 -33.70 2.88 6.03
N LEU A 187 -32.44 2.53 6.29
CA LEU A 187 -31.36 3.51 6.49
C LEU A 187 -31.02 4.27 5.20
N GLN A 188 -31.15 3.64 4.04
CA GLN A 188 -31.02 4.28 2.73
C GLN A 188 -32.12 5.30 2.42
N THR A 189 -33.31 5.06 2.95
CA THR A 189 -34.48 5.94 2.78
C THR A 189 -34.68 6.89 3.96
N SER A 190 -33.72 6.94 4.89
CA SER A 190 -33.78 7.79 6.08
C SER A 190 -33.95 9.27 5.72
N ASN A 191 -34.71 9.98 6.57
CA ASN A 191 -34.89 11.43 6.49
C ASN A 191 -33.61 12.21 6.84
N ASP A 192 -32.70 11.60 7.61
CA ASP A 192 -31.41 12.20 7.93
C ASP A 192 -30.46 12.10 6.74
N VAL A 193 -29.99 13.26 6.26
CA VAL A 193 -29.10 13.37 5.11
C VAL A 193 -27.77 12.65 5.37
N PHE A 194 -27.26 12.71 6.60
CA PHE A 194 -25.98 12.09 6.96
C PHE A 194 -26.08 10.57 6.93
N THR A 195 -27.09 10.00 7.57
CA THR A 195 -27.39 8.56 7.52
C THR A 195 -27.57 8.09 6.09
N ARG A 196 -28.37 8.81 5.29
CA ARG A 196 -28.56 8.47 3.87
C ARG A 196 -27.24 8.51 3.09
N GLU A 197 -26.36 9.47 3.34
CA GLU A 197 -25.07 9.57 2.65
C GLU A 197 -24.11 8.42 3.01
N ILE A 198 -24.12 7.97 4.27
CA ILE A 198 -23.30 6.86 4.76
C ILE A 198 -23.79 5.50 4.23
N TRP A 199 -25.09 5.37 3.93
CA TRP A 199 -25.71 4.13 3.49
C TRP A 199 -26.02 4.07 1.98
N LYS A 200 -25.76 5.14 1.22
CA LYS A 200 -26.07 5.26 -0.23
C LYS A 200 -25.44 4.18 -1.11
N ASP A 201 -24.31 3.64 -0.70
CA ASP A 201 -23.52 2.63 -1.41
C ASP A 201 -23.72 1.21 -0.83
N ALA A 202 -24.62 1.04 0.15
CA ALA A 202 -24.99 -0.28 0.64
C ALA A 202 -25.71 -1.07 -0.45
N THR A 203 -25.06 -2.10 -0.97
CA THR A 203 -25.66 -3.01 -1.95
C THR A 203 -26.65 -3.92 -1.24
N VAL A 204 -27.95 -3.67 -1.43
CA VAL A 204 -29.01 -4.65 -1.16
C VAL A 204 -28.99 -5.67 -2.29
N TRP A 205 -28.88 -6.93 -1.92
CA TRP A 205 -28.90 -8.07 -2.81
C TRP A 205 -30.35 -8.39 -3.19
N GLY A 206 -30.63 -8.73 -4.46
CA GLY A 206 -31.97 -9.12 -4.92
C GLY A 206 -32.73 -8.09 -5.79
N LEU A 207 -32.36 -6.81 -5.78
CA LEU A 207 -32.91 -5.84 -6.75
C LEU A 207 -32.12 -5.87 -8.07
N ARG A 208 -32.46 -6.80 -8.97
CA ARG A 208 -32.31 -6.52 -10.40
C ARG A 208 -33.04 -5.19 -10.66
N PRO A 209 -32.43 -4.19 -11.33
CA PRO A 209 -33.22 -3.15 -11.97
C PRO A 209 -33.95 -3.84 -13.13
N SER A 210 -35.06 -4.51 -12.84
CA SER A 210 -36.06 -4.73 -13.87
C SER A 210 -36.50 -3.34 -14.29
N LEU A 211 -36.38 -3.07 -15.58
CA LEU A 211 -37.18 -2.05 -16.24
C LEU A 211 -38.57 -2.06 -15.60
N ILE A 212 -38.99 -0.91 -15.09
CA ILE A 212 -40.30 -0.70 -14.51
C ILE A 212 -41.33 -1.08 -15.58
N LEU A 213 -41.95 -2.25 -15.42
CA LEU A 213 -43.24 -2.58 -16.00
C LEU A 213 -44.20 -2.82 -14.82
N PRO A 214 -45.34 -2.11 -14.75
CA PRO A 214 -46.26 -2.23 -13.64
C PRO A 214 -47.09 -3.50 -13.78
N ASN A 215 -47.34 -4.15 -12.64
CA ASN A 215 -48.19 -5.33 -12.44
C ASN A 215 -47.65 -6.66 -12.99
N ILE A 216 -47.07 -7.46 -12.09
CA ILE A 216 -47.53 -8.82 -11.75
C ILE A 216 -46.80 -9.22 -10.46
N ALA A 217 -47.57 -9.57 -9.44
CA ALA A 217 -47.07 -10.12 -8.19
C ALA A 217 -46.76 -11.60 -8.39
N LEU A 218 -45.52 -12.01 -8.11
CA LEU A 218 -45.15 -13.40 -7.87
C LEU A 218 -44.06 -13.42 -6.79
N ILE A 219 -44.39 -14.12 -5.70
CA ILE A 219 -43.55 -14.40 -4.54
C ILE A 219 -42.47 -15.41 -4.97
N PRO A 220 -41.21 -15.25 -4.50
CA PRO A 220 -40.46 -16.42 -4.09
C PRO A 220 -39.88 -16.29 -2.67
N ASP A 221 -40.18 -17.30 -1.86
CA ASP A 221 -39.43 -17.69 -0.67
C ASP A 221 -37.98 -18.02 -1.05
N TYR A 222 -36.99 -17.23 -0.61
CA TYR A 222 -35.64 -17.66 -0.23
C TYR A 222 -35.04 -16.58 0.68
N THR A 223 -34.38 -16.99 1.77
CA THR A 223 -33.67 -16.08 2.68
C THR A 223 -32.50 -15.42 1.97
N GLU A 224 -32.67 -14.15 1.61
CA GLU A 224 -31.64 -13.29 1.03
C GLU A 224 -30.76 -12.72 2.15
N ILE A 225 -29.43 -12.73 1.95
CA ILE A 225 -28.43 -12.29 2.93
C ILE A 225 -27.58 -11.19 2.29
N VAL A 226 -27.61 -9.97 2.86
CA VAL A 226 -26.78 -8.85 2.41
C VAL A 226 -25.39 -8.84 3.05
N GLY A 227 -24.36 -8.70 2.22
CA GLY A 227 -22.95 -8.49 2.61
C GLY A 227 -22.48 -7.02 2.56
N LEU A 228 -21.42 -6.73 3.31
CA LEU A 228 -21.01 -5.38 3.79
C LEU A 228 -20.13 -4.52 2.87
N SER A 229 -20.06 -4.77 1.55
CA SER A 229 -19.09 -4.05 0.72
C SER A 229 -19.45 -2.57 0.49
N ALA A 230 -18.68 -1.66 1.10
CA ALA A 230 -18.60 -0.24 0.74
C ALA A 230 -17.47 -0.01 -0.28
N ALA A 231 -17.74 0.76 -1.33
CA ALA A 231 -16.76 1.09 -2.37
C ALA A 231 -16.04 2.41 -2.04
N ASP A 232 -14.72 2.42 -2.21
CA ASP A 232 -13.87 3.59 -1.96
C ASP A 232 -14.07 4.65 -3.06
N PRO A 233 -14.58 5.88 -2.77
CA PRO A 233 -14.96 6.85 -3.79
C PRO A 233 -13.79 7.56 -4.49
N ASN A 234 -12.55 7.39 -4.01
CA ASN A 234 -11.38 8.10 -4.53
C ASN A 234 -10.61 7.35 -5.64
N ASP A 235 -11.05 6.16 -6.02
CA ASP A 235 -10.45 5.37 -7.10
C ASP A 235 -11.45 5.30 -8.26
N ALA A 236 -11.22 6.07 -9.33
CA ALA A 236 -12.11 6.07 -10.51
C ALA A 236 -12.25 4.68 -11.16
N THR A 237 -11.30 3.77 -10.88
CA THR A 237 -11.37 2.36 -11.29
C THR A 237 -12.27 1.50 -10.38
N SER A 238 -12.54 1.92 -9.14
CA SER A 238 -13.46 1.23 -8.22
C SER A 238 -14.93 1.51 -8.56
N SER A 239 -15.24 2.74 -9.01
CA SER A 239 -16.60 3.15 -9.39
C SER A 239 -17.15 2.41 -10.61
N LEU A 240 -16.27 2.01 -11.54
CA LEU A 240 -16.62 1.15 -12.68
C LEU A 240 -16.76 -0.33 -12.26
N LYS A 241 -15.91 -0.81 -11.35
CA LYS A 241 -16.00 -2.17 -10.77
C LYS A 241 -17.26 -2.36 -9.91
N ALA A 242 -17.72 -1.31 -9.22
CA ALA A 242 -18.89 -1.35 -8.34
C ALA A 242 -20.23 -1.49 -9.10
N ASN A 243 -20.33 -0.94 -10.32
CA ASN A 243 -21.54 -1.07 -11.13
C ASN A 243 -21.67 -2.45 -11.81
N ILE A 244 -20.56 -3.18 -12.01
CA ILE A 244 -20.52 -4.47 -12.71
C ILE A 244 -20.61 -5.65 -11.72
N LYS A 245 -20.13 -5.50 -10.47
CA LYS A 245 -20.16 -6.55 -9.42
C LYS A 245 -21.40 -6.50 -8.51
N LYS A 246 -22.56 -6.05 -9.01
CA LYS A 246 -23.84 -5.99 -8.25
C LYS A 246 -24.48 -7.37 -7.92
N GLY A 247 -23.72 -8.47 -8.06
CA GLY A 247 -24.18 -9.83 -7.88
C GLY A 247 -23.12 -10.83 -7.37
N MET A 248 -22.00 -10.37 -6.80
CA MET A 248 -20.90 -11.23 -6.28
C MET A 248 -20.83 -11.32 -4.75
N PHE A 249 -21.15 -12.50 -4.15
CA PHE A 249 -21.12 -12.69 -2.71
C PHE A 249 -19.66 -12.66 -2.29
N ARG A 250 -19.21 -11.50 -1.82
CA ARG A 250 -17.81 -11.23 -1.53
C ARG A 250 -17.61 -11.38 -0.03
N THR A 251 -16.89 -12.41 0.35
CA THR A 251 -16.55 -12.67 1.75
C THR A 251 -15.53 -11.65 2.26
N VAL A 252 -15.49 -11.50 3.59
CA VAL A 252 -14.51 -10.64 4.27
C VAL A 252 -13.09 -11.11 3.96
N GLY A 253 -12.84 -12.43 3.95
CA GLY A 253 -11.56 -13.04 3.63
C GLY A 253 -11.04 -12.66 2.23
N GLN A 254 -11.91 -12.73 1.21
CA GLN A 254 -11.53 -12.35 -0.15
C GLN A 254 -11.27 -10.84 -0.29
N LEU A 255 -12.08 -10.00 0.35
CA LEU A 255 -11.86 -8.54 0.38
C LEU A 255 -10.50 -8.21 1.00
N TYR A 256 -10.20 -8.82 2.15
CA TYR A 256 -8.95 -8.62 2.87
C TYR A 256 -7.74 -9.07 2.04
N LYS A 257 -7.82 -10.25 1.40
CA LYS A 257 -6.77 -10.78 0.52
C LYS A 257 -6.47 -9.86 -0.66
N GLU A 258 -7.49 -9.32 -1.33
CA GLU A 258 -7.30 -8.39 -2.44
C GLU A 258 -6.64 -7.07 -2.00
N GLN A 259 -7.08 -6.49 -0.89
CA GLN A 259 -6.50 -5.27 -0.32
C GLN A 259 -5.03 -5.48 0.08
N LEU A 260 -4.74 -6.60 0.75
CA LEU A 260 -3.39 -6.96 1.15
C LEU A 260 -2.48 -7.18 -0.06
N THR A 261 -3.00 -7.78 -1.14
CA THR A 261 -2.23 -7.97 -2.38
C THR A 261 -1.87 -6.63 -3.03
N LYS A 262 -2.81 -5.67 -3.08
CA LYS A 262 -2.54 -4.30 -3.57
C LYS A 262 -1.49 -3.59 -2.71
N LEU A 263 -1.58 -3.72 -1.38
CA LEU A 263 -0.60 -3.19 -0.45
C LEU A 263 0.80 -3.80 -0.69
N MET A 264 0.89 -5.13 -0.79
CA MET A 264 2.16 -5.82 -1.05
C MET A 264 2.77 -5.43 -2.38
N GLY A 265 1.96 -5.25 -3.43
CA GLY A 265 2.43 -4.75 -4.72
C GLY A 265 3.01 -3.34 -4.61
N THR A 266 2.40 -2.47 -3.80
CA THR A 266 2.92 -1.12 -3.53
C THR A 266 4.24 -1.20 -2.77
N LEU A 267 4.30 -1.99 -1.70
CA LEU A 267 5.51 -2.12 -0.86
C LEU A 267 6.71 -2.67 -1.64
N LYS A 268 6.50 -3.68 -2.49
CA LYS A 268 7.56 -4.26 -3.34
C LYS A 268 8.15 -3.27 -4.34
N ASN A 269 7.38 -2.26 -4.74
CA ASN A 269 7.81 -1.20 -5.66
C ASN A 269 8.40 0.02 -4.94
N THR A 270 8.53 -0.02 -3.62
CA THR A 270 9.13 1.03 -2.80
C THR A 270 10.44 0.58 -2.17
N ASN A 271 11.23 1.52 -1.65
CA ASN A 271 12.40 1.19 -0.82
C ASN A 271 11.98 1.08 0.65
N PRO A 272 11.95 -0.14 1.24
CA PRO A 272 11.45 -0.32 2.60
C PRO A 272 12.50 0.09 3.63
N ASN A 273 12.05 0.76 4.69
CA ASN A 273 12.83 1.04 5.88
C ASN A 273 12.16 0.34 7.07
N PHE A 274 12.89 -0.54 7.75
CA PHE A 274 12.32 -1.37 8.81
C PHE A 274 12.65 -0.83 10.20
N VAL A 275 11.65 -0.78 11.07
CA VAL A 275 11.80 -0.51 12.50
C VAL A 275 11.16 -1.68 13.26
N ARG A 276 11.98 -2.39 14.05
CA ARG A 276 11.54 -3.56 14.84
C ARG A 276 11.31 -3.15 16.30
N CYS A 277 10.05 -3.04 16.69
CA CYS A 277 9.65 -2.78 18.07
C CYS A 277 9.69 -4.09 18.89
N ILE A 278 10.29 -4.08 20.07
CA ILE A 278 10.38 -5.24 20.97
C ILE A 278 9.61 -4.95 22.25
N LEU A 279 8.71 -5.86 22.63
CA LEU A 279 7.95 -5.76 23.86
C LEU A 279 8.83 -6.13 25.06
N PRO A 280 9.04 -5.23 26.04
CA PRO A 280 9.91 -5.51 27.19
C PRO A 280 9.24 -6.38 28.25
N ASN A 281 7.92 -6.27 28.44
CA ASN A 281 7.14 -7.07 29.40
C ASN A 281 5.64 -7.03 29.08
N HIS A 282 4.89 -8.06 29.49
CA HIS A 282 3.42 -8.11 29.37
C HIS A 282 2.68 -7.27 30.43
N HIS A 283 3.36 -6.88 31.51
CA HIS A 283 2.75 -6.07 32.58
C HIS A 283 2.54 -4.60 32.21
N LYS A 284 2.96 -4.18 31.00
CA LYS A 284 2.88 -2.79 30.51
C LYS A 284 3.57 -1.78 31.44
N LYS A 285 4.64 -2.19 32.15
CA LYS A 285 5.39 -1.34 33.08
C LYS A 285 6.69 -0.84 32.45
N ALA A 286 6.99 0.45 32.59
CA ALA A 286 8.26 1.00 32.14
C ALA A 286 9.43 0.48 33.00
N GLY A 287 10.62 0.36 32.39
CA GLY A 287 11.86 0.00 33.09
C GLY A 287 12.04 -1.48 33.45
N ILE A 288 11.03 -2.32 33.24
CA ILE A 288 11.10 -3.77 33.50
C ILE A 288 11.32 -4.51 32.18
N ILE A 289 12.35 -5.35 32.11
CA ILE A 289 12.66 -6.19 30.94
C ILE A 289 12.58 -7.66 31.34
N HIS A 290 11.79 -8.43 30.62
CA HIS A 290 11.71 -9.88 30.75
C HIS A 290 12.57 -10.56 29.69
N SER A 291 13.76 -11.03 30.07
CA SER A 291 14.77 -11.54 29.13
C SER A 291 14.29 -12.71 28.27
N PRO A 292 13.57 -13.73 28.78
CA PRO A 292 13.08 -14.83 27.93
C PRO A 292 12.14 -14.36 26.81
N LEU A 293 11.24 -13.41 27.13
CA LEU A 293 10.29 -12.84 26.18
C LEU A 293 11.00 -12.03 25.09
N VAL A 294 12.01 -11.25 25.47
CA VAL A 294 12.82 -10.49 24.50
C VAL A 294 13.63 -11.42 23.61
N LEU A 295 14.22 -12.48 24.19
CA LEU A 295 15.03 -13.44 23.44
C LEU A 295 14.21 -14.18 22.38
N GLU A 296 12.99 -14.61 22.73
CA GLU A 296 12.07 -15.25 21.80
C GLU A 296 11.69 -14.32 20.64
N GLN A 297 11.36 -13.05 20.95
CA GLN A 297 11.07 -12.03 19.93
C GLN A 297 12.26 -11.77 18.99
N LEU A 298 13.49 -11.72 19.50
CA LEU A 298 14.67 -11.49 18.68
C LEU A 298 14.93 -12.65 17.70
N ARG A 299 14.61 -13.88 18.12
CA ARG A 299 14.73 -15.09 17.28
C ARG A 299 13.63 -15.15 16.23
N CYS A 300 12.35 -15.06 16.62
CA CYS A 300 11.26 -15.21 15.67
C CYS A 300 11.22 -14.08 14.64
N ASN A 301 11.54 -12.85 15.03
CA ASN A 301 11.64 -11.74 14.08
C ASN A 301 12.85 -11.90 13.13
N GLY A 302 13.80 -12.80 13.36
CA GLY A 302 15.00 -12.92 12.53
C GLY A 302 15.95 -11.74 12.67
N VAL A 303 15.99 -11.12 13.86
CA VAL A 303 16.87 -9.95 14.13
C VAL A 303 18.33 -10.37 14.18
N LEU A 304 18.62 -11.55 14.73
CA LEU A 304 19.99 -12.07 14.83
C LEU A 304 20.58 -12.35 13.45
N GLU A 305 19.80 -12.95 12.56
CA GLU A 305 20.14 -13.23 11.17
C GLU A 305 20.30 -11.93 10.36
N GLY A 306 19.39 -10.97 10.59
CA GLY A 306 19.49 -9.59 10.08
C GLY A 306 20.83 -8.94 10.42
N ILE A 307 21.21 -8.94 11.70
CA ILE A 307 22.48 -8.36 12.15
C ILE A 307 23.67 -9.13 11.56
N ARG A 308 23.59 -10.46 11.47
CA ARG A 308 24.67 -11.28 10.91
C ARG A 308 24.95 -10.95 9.45
N ILE A 309 23.90 -10.77 8.63
CA ILE A 309 24.06 -10.32 7.23
C ILE A 309 24.58 -8.90 7.18
N CYS A 310 24.00 -7.95 7.91
CA CYS A 310 24.46 -6.56 7.85
C CYS A 310 25.91 -6.40 8.31
N ARG A 311 26.36 -7.24 9.24
CA ARG A 311 27.74 -7.24 9.73
C ARG A 311 28.70 -7.88 8.73
N ASN A 312 28.31 -9.00 8.11
CA ASN A 312 29.18 -9.72 7.17
C ASN A 312 29.17 -9.12 5.77
N GLY A 313 28.03 -8.60 5.33
CA GLY A 313 27.81 -7.99 4.03
C GLY A 313 28.21 -6.50 3.96
N PHE A 314 27.74 -5.87 2.89
CA PHE A 314 28.09 -4.50 2.49
C PHE A 314 26.82 -3.69 2.22
N PRO A 315 26.12 -3.22 3.27
CA PRO A 315 24.77 -2.65 3.14
C PRO A 315 24.74 -1.32 2.39
N ASN A 316 25.88 -0.61 2.30
CA ASN A 316 25.97 0.67 1.62
C ASN A 316 26.49 0.47 0.20
N ARG A 317 25.79 0.96 -0.81
CA ARG A 317 26.20 0.86 -2.21
C ARG A 317 26.04 2.19 -2.93
N ILE A 318 27.00 2.51 -3.80
CA ILE A 318 27.03 3.75 -4.57
C ILE A 318 27.54 3.48 -5.99
N LEU A 319 26.95 4.16 -6.98
CA LEU A 319 27.39 4.06 -8.37
C LEU A 319 28.77 4.71 -8.53
N PHE A 320 29.60 4.20 -9.43
CA PHE A 320 30.95 4.75 -9.66
C PHE A 320 30.93 6.24 -10.01
N GLN A 321 29.98 6.67 -10.84
CA GLN A 321 29.86 8.07 -11.23
C GLN A 321 29.49 8.96 -10.04
N GLU A 322 28.57 8.50 -9.19
CA GLU A 322 28.15 9.23 -8.00
C GLU A 322 29.30 9.31 -6.98
N PHE A 323 30.00 8.19 -6.73
CA PHE A 323 31.15 8.14 -5.84
C PHE A 323 32.23 9.14 -6.27
N ARG A 324 32.58 9.14 -7.57
CA ARG A 324 33.52 10.11 -8.13
C ARG A 324 33.04 11.54 -7.91
N GLN A 325 31.82 11.86 -8.37
CA GLN A 325 31.29 13.22 -8.27
C GLN A 325 31.24 13.73 -6.82
N ARG A 326 30.99 12.83 -5.86
CA ARG A 326 30.82 13.17 -4.45
C ARG A 326 32.16 13.32 -3.74
N TYR A 327 33.10 12.41 -3.94
CA TYR A 327 34.36 12.34 -3.17
C TYR A 327 35.60 12.81 -3.92
N GLU A 328 35.50 13.26 -5.17
CA GLU A 328 36.64 13.82 -5.92
C GLU A 328 37.27 15.03 -5.22
N LEU A 329 36.50 15.76 -4.40
CA LEU A 329 37.02 16.83 -3.54
C LEU A 329 38.07 16.35 -2.52
N LEU A 330 37.94 15.12 -2.04
CA LEU A 330 38.87 14.53 -1.06
C LEU A 330 40.18 14.08 -1.70
N CYS A 331 40.17 13.80 -3.01
CA CYS A 331 41.30 13.24 -3.77
C CYS A 331 41.78 14.22 -4.86
N PRO A 332 42.33 15.40 -4.50
CA PRO A 332 42.77 16.36 -5.50
C PRO A 332 43.89 15.77 -6.36
N ASN A 333 43.83 15.99 -7.68
CA ASN A 333 44.85 15.60 -8.67
C ASN A 333 45.07 14.08 -8.89
N VAL A 334 44.32 13.20 -8.23
CA VAL A 334 44.40 11.74 -8.46
C VAL A 334 43.88 11.35 -9.85
N ILE A 335 42.83 12.04 -10.31
CA ILE A 335 42.22 11.78 -11.61
C ILE A 335 42.81 12.77 -12.64
N PRO A 336 43.47 12.29 -13.71
CA PRO A 336 44.00 13.15 -14.75
C PRO A 336 42.88 13.88 -15.50
N LYS A 337 43.18 15.07 -16.02
CA LYS A 337 42.25 15.88 -16.80
C LYS A 337 41.95 15.17 -18.13
N GLY A 338 40.78 14.53 -18.23
CA GLY A 338 40.35 13.77 -19.40
C GLY A 338 39.20 12.81 -19.08
N PHE A 339 38.74 12.07 -20.09
CA PHE A 339 37.78 10.99 -19.88
C PHE A 339 38.50 9.77 -19.26
N MET A 340 37.93 9.22 -18.21
CA MET A 340 38.39 7.99 -17.57
C MET A 340 37.16 7.18 -17.19
N ASP A 341 37.24 5.86 -17.37
CA ASP A 341 36.20 4.94 -16.96
C ASP A 341 35.88 5.09 -15.46
N GLY A 342 34.59 5.03 -15.12
CA GLY A 342 34.09 5.27 -13.76
C GLY A 342 34.66 4.27 -12.75
N LYS A 343 34.78 2.99 -13.15
CA LYS A 343 35.33 1.94 -12.29
C LYS A 343 36.82 2.17 -12.02
N ALA A 344 37.61 2.43 -13.07
CA ALA A 344 39.03 2.70 -12.94
C ALA A 344 39.33 3.98 -12.13
N ALA A 345 38.53 5.04 -12.31
CA ALA A 345 38.64 6.27 -11.54
C ALA A 345 38.36 6.01 -10.05
N SER A 346 37.27 5.28 -9.75
CA SER A 346 36.89 4.94 -8.38
C SER A 346 37.95 4.08 -7.68
N GLN A 347 38.56 3.12 -8.39
CA GLN A 347 39.65 2.30 -7.87
C GLN A 347 40.88 3.13 -7.48
N LYS A 348 41.24 4.15 -8.27
CA LYS A 348 42.34 5.06 -7.94
C LYS A 348 42.01 5.93 -6.73
N MET A 349 40.78 6.45 -6.65
CA MET A 349 40.32 7.24 -5.52
C MET A 349 40.34 6.43 -4.22
N ILE A 350 39.85 5.19 -4.23
CA ILE A 350 39.87 4.31 -3.06
C ILE A 350 41.30 4.05 -2.57
N LYS A 351 42.25 3.89 -3.50
CA LYS A 351 43.67 3.71 -3.17
C LYS A 351 44.28 4.96 -2.52
N GLU A 352 43.94 6.16 -3.01
CA GLU A 352 44.41 7.42 -2.39
C GLU A 352 43.77 7.64 -1.01
N LEU A 353 42.52 7.24 -0.83
CA LEU A 353 41.82 7.30 0.46
C LEU A 353 42.33 6.27 1.48
N GLU A 354 43.28 5.39 1.09
CA GLU A 354 43.90 4.37 1.93
C GLU A 354 42.86 3.49 2.69
N LEU A 355 41.73 3.19 2.04
CA LEU A 355 40.69 2.34 2.62
C LEU A 355 41.14 0.88 2.68
N ASP A 356 40.95 0.23 3.83
CA ASP A 356 41.19 -1.20 3.99
C ASP A 356 40.33 -2.03 3.03
N ASP A 357 40.95 -2.98 2.33
CA ASP A 357 40.32 -3.90 1.40
C ASP A 357 39.20 -4.72 2.04
N ASN A 358 39.14 -4.90 3.36
CA ASN A 358 38.00 -5.56 4.02
C ASN A 358 36.74 -4.67 4.11
N LEU A 359 36.88 -3.35 4.01
CA LEU A 359 35.78 -2.40 4.22
C LEU A 359 34.94 -2.17 2.96
N TYR A 360 35.43 -2.56 1.78
CA TYR A 360 34.73 -2.34 0.52
C TYR A 360 34.84 -3.53 -0.44
N ARG A 361 33.92 -3.61 -1.40
CA ARG A 361 33.98 -4.50 -2.56
C ARG A 361 33.60 -3.72 -3.82
N ILE A 362 34.28 -4.01 -4.92
CA ILE A 362 34.04 -3.34 -6.20
C ILE A 362 33.28 -4.29 -7.12
N GLY A 363 32.05 -3.92 -7.46
CA GLY A 363 31.20 -4.67 -8.38
C GLY A 363 31.47 -4.35 -9.86
N LEU A 364 30.46 -4.56 -10.69
CA LEU A 364 30.46 -4.25 -12.12
C LEU A 364 30.06 -2.80 -12.39
N THR A 365 29.11 -2.26 -11.64
CA THR A 365 28.58 -0.89 -11.82
C THR A 365 28.65 -0.04 -10.55
N LYS A 366 28.81 -0.68 -9.38
CA LYS A 366 28.75 -0.04 -8.05
C LYS A 366 29.93 -0.42 -7.17
N ILE A 367 30.17 0.40 -6.15
CA ILE A 367 31.04 0.10 -5.01
C ILE A 367 30.15 -0.22 -3.82
N PHE A 368 30.53 -1.25 -3.08
CA PHE A 368 29.86 -1.73 -1.89
C PHE A 368 30.74 -1.46 -0.68
N PHE A 369 30.16 -0.93 0.39
CA PHE A 369 30.85 -0.52 1.61
C PHE A 369 30.20 -1.15 2.84
N ARG A 370 31.03 -1.48 3.83
CA ARG A 370 30.54 -1.82 5.16
C ARG A 370 29.89 -0.62 5.83
N SER A 371 29.12 -0.89 6.88
CA SER A 371 28.52 0.16 7.71
C SER A 371 29.60 1.08 8.31
N GLY A 372 29.32 2.38 8.39
CA GLY A 372 30.21 3.39 8.95
C GLY A 372 31.19 4.04 7.95
N VAL A 373 31.65 3.32 6.92
CA VAL A 373 32.68 3.82 5.98
C VAL A 373 32.22 5.08 5.24
N LEU A 374 31.03 5.05 4.63
CA LEU A 374 30.48 6.22 3.94
C LEU A 374 30.23 7.40 4.89
N GLY A 375 29.84 7.11 6.14
CA GLY A 375 29.64 8.16 7.15
C GLY A 375 30.92 8.93 7.42
N HIS A 376 32.04 8.22 7.58
CA HIS A 376 33.35 8.83 7.75
C HIS A 376 33.79 9.63 6.52
N LEU A 377 33.59 9.10 5.31
CA LEU A 377 33.91 9.83 4.07
C LEU A 377 33.05 11.10 3.89
N GLU A 378 31.77 11.06 4.27
CA GLU A 378 30.91 12.26 4.26
C GLU A 378 31.38 13.29 5.29
N GLU A 379 31.80 12.86 6.49
CA GLU A 379 32.30 13.77 7.52
C GLU A 379 33.57 14.51 7.06
N GLU A 380 34.56 13.81 6.51
CA GLU A 380 35.77 14.42 5.94
C GLU A 380 35.45 15.39 4.79
N ARG A 381 34.48 15.02 3.96
CA ARG A 381 34.01 15.86 2.86
C ARG A 381 33.33 17.11 3.38
N ASP A 382 32.48 17.00 4.40
CA ASP A 382 31.75 18.11 5.01
C ASP A 382 32.71 19.09 5.68
N LEU A 383 33.80 18.62 6.29
CA LEU A 383 34.86 19.49 6.82
C LEU A 383 35.48 20.35 5.71
N LYS A 384 35.89 19.73 4.58
CA LYS A 384 36.44 20.47 3.43
C LYS A 384 35.43 21.41 2.78
N LEU A 385 34.18 20.99 2.66
CA LEU A 385 33.11 21.81 2.12
C LEU A 385 32.80 22.99 3.04
N THR A 386 32.85 22.82 4.36
CA THR A 386 32.56 23.89 5.32
C THR A 386 33.48 25.09 5.13
N ASP A 387 34.77 24.87 4.87
CA ASP A 387 35.72 25.95 4.59
C ASP A 387 35.35 26.74 3.33
N ILE A 388 35.02 26.04 2.24
CA ILE A 388 34.63 26.64 0.95
C ILE A 388 33.29 27.38 1.09
N ILE A 389 32.31 26.74 1.72
CA ILE A 389 30.97 27.30 1.93
C ILE A 389 31.02 28.53 2.82
N THR A 390 31.89 28.56 3.84
CA THR A 390 32.07 29.75 4.69
C THR A 390 32.56 30.95 3.87
N GLN A 391 33.50 30.75 2.94
CA GLN A 391 33.97 31.79 2.03
C GLN A 391 32.85 32.27 1.09
N LEU A 392 32.09 31.34 0.52
CA LEU A 392 30.94 31.68 -0.33
C LEU A 392 29.87 32.45 0.44
N GLN A 393 29.51 31.99 1.65
CA GLN A 393 28.55 32.64 2.52
C GLN A 393 29.00 34.08 2.87
N ALA A 394 30.30 34.30 3.14
CA ALA A 394 30.84 35.63 3.39
C ALA A 394 30.65 36.57 2.19
N LEU A 395 30.90 36.08 0.96
CA LEU A 395 30.68 36.84 -0.27
C LEU A 395 29.19 37.17 -0.47
N CYS A 396 28.31 36.19 -0.33
CA CYS A 396 26.86 36.37 -0.46
C CYS A 396 26.33 37.38 0.57
N ARG A 397 26.72 37.25 1.84
CA ARG A 397 26.36 38.20 2.91
C ARG A 397 26.90 39.60 2.61
N GLY A 398 28.12 39.70 2.08
CA GLY A 398 28.72 40.98 1.67
C GLY A 398 27.93 41.68 0.56
N VAL A 399 27.51 40.96 -0.49
CA VAL A 399 26.68 41.52 -1.57
C VAL A 399 25.31 41.98 -1.03
N LEU A 400 24.67 41.14 -0.22
CA LEU A 400 23.35 41.43 0.34
C LEU A 400 23.40 42.65 1.29
N ALA A 401 24.44 42.74 2.12
CA ALA A 401 24.67 43.88 3.01
C ALA A 401 24.89 45.18 2.22
N ARG A 402 25.70 45.18 1.15
CA ARG A 402 25.92 46.37 0.30
C ARG A 402 24.64 46.82 -0.40
N LYS A 403 23.83 45.89 -0.92
CA LYS A 403 22.53 46.19 -1.52
C LYS A 403 21.57 46.82 -0.50
N ASN A 404 21.51 46.27 0.71
CA ASN A 404 20.70 46.83 1.80
C ASN A 404 21.22 48.20 2.26
N TYR A 405 22.53 48.41 2.29
CA TYR A 405 23.13 49.69 2.64
C TYR A 405 22.80 50.77 1.61
N GLN A 406 22.89 50.46 0.30
CA GLN A 406 22.47 51.37 -0.76
C GLN A 406 20.98 51.76 -0.64
N ARG A 407 20.10 50.79 -0.33
CA ARG A 407 18.68 51.07 -0.05
C ARG A 407 18.51 52.04 1.11
N ARG A 408 19.27 51.87 2.20
CA ARG A 408 19.23 52.78 3.37
C ARG A 408 19.73 54.18 3.02
N ILE A 409 20.80 54.30 2.23
CA ILE A 409 21.27 55.60 1.73
C ILE A 409 20.19 56.29 0.89
N GLN A 410 19.57 55.57 -0.04
CA GLN A 410 18.48 56.10 -0.86
C GLN A 410 17.30 56.55 0.01
N GLN A 411 16.92 55.78 1.03
CA GLN A 411 15.89 56.16 2.00
C GLN A 411 16.27 57.42 2.77
N LEU A 412 17.50 57.54 3.26
CA LEU A 412 17.97 58.75 3.96
C LEU A 412 17.93 59.99 3.07
N ASN A 413 18.37 59.86 1.82
CA ASN A 413 18.31 60.96 0.86
C ASN A 413 16.85 61.33 0.54
N ALA A 414 15.98 60.35 0.32
CA ALA A 414 14.56 60.56 0.10
C ALA A 414 13.91 61.27 1.30
N ILE A 415 14.21 60.86 2.54
CA ILE A 415 13.71 61.51 3.76
C ILE A 415 14.12 62.99 3.80
N ARG A 416 15.38 63.33 3.52
CA ARG A 416 15.85 64.73 3.49
C ARG A 416 15.13 65.57 2.43
N VAL A 417 14.94 65.01 1.23
CA VAL A 417 14.22 65.67 0.13
C VAL A 417 12.75 65.88 0.50
N ILE A 418 12.09 64.86 1.06
CA ILE A 418 10.70 64.94 1.53
C ILE A 418 10.57 66.01 2.63
N GLN A 419 11.47 66.05 3.60
CA GLN A 419 11.46 67.06 4.66
C GLN A 419 11.65 68.48 4.11
N ARG A 420 12.59 68.68 3.19
CA ARG A 420 12.83 69.98 2.53
C ARG A 420 11.62 70.43 1.72
N ASN A 421 11.07 69.53 0.90
CA ASN A 421 9.89 69.81 0.08
C ASN A 421 8.64 70.06 0.94
N GLY A 422 8.45 69.32 2.03
CA GLY A 422 7.37 69.54 2.99
C GLY A 422 7.43 70.94 3.61
N ARG A 423 8.63 71.40 4.03
CA ARG A 423 8.82 72.77 4.54
C ARG A 423 8.58 73.83 3.45
N ALA A 424 9.06 73.60 2.23
CA ALA A 424 8.83 74.51 1.10
C ALA A 424 7.34 74.62 0.75
N LEU A 425 6.62 73.48 0.71
CA LEU A 425 5.19 73.44 0.48
C LEU A 425 4.42 74.22 1.55
N MET A 426 4.78 74.07 2.83
CA MET A 426 4.15 74.83 3.92
C MET A 426 4.32 76.34 3.76
N LYS A 427 5.48 76.81 3.27
CA LYS A 427 5.72 78.24 2.97
C LYS A 427 4.93 78.72 1.76
N ILE A 428 4.92 77.93 0.69
CA ILE A 428 4.41 78.32 -0.63
C ILE A 428 2.89 78.12 -0.74
N ARG A 429 2.27 77.23 0.04
CA ARG A 429 0.82 76.90 -0.03
C ARG A 429 -0.07 78.14 0.11
N ASN A 430 0.32 79.11 0.93
CA ASN A 430 -0.45 80.32 1.17
C ASN A 430 -0.13 81.45 0.17
N TRP A 431 0.86 81.28 -0.71
CA TRP A 431 1.27 82.29 -1.69
C TRP A 431 0.29 82.37 -2.87
N LYS A 432 -0.26 83.56 -3.15
CA LYS A 432 -1.31 83.77 -4.17
C LYS A 432 -0.85 83.37 -5.59
N TRP A 433 0.39 83.68 -5.96
CA TRP A 433 0.96 83.32 -7.27
C TRP A 433 1.13 81.81 -7.45
N TRP A 434 1.48 81.08 -6.38
CA TRP A 434 1.54 79.62 -6.43
C TRP A 434 0.16 79.00 -6.64
N ARG A 435 -0.87 79.50 -5.94
CA ARG A 435 -2.26 79.05 -6.15
C ARG A 435 -2.72 79.28 -7.59
N LEU A 436 -2.37 80.41 -8.19
CA LEU A 436 -2.64 80.71 -9.59
C LEU A 436 -1.89 79.75 -10.51
N PHE A 437 -0.59 79.56 -10.31
CA PHE A 437 0.24 78.64 -11.08
C PHE A 437 -0.29 77.20 -11.01
N THR A 438 -0.69 76.70 -9.84
CA THR A 438 -1.28 75.35 -9.72
C THR A 438 -2.60 75.19 -10.47
N LYS A 439 -3.38 76.27 -10.63
CA LYS A 439 -4.63 76.25 -11.42
C LYS A 439 -4.38 76.32 -12.92
N ILE A 440 -3.36 77.08 -13.35
CA ILE A 440 -3.06 77.32 -14.77
C ILE A 440 -2.17 76.21 -15.36
N LYS A 441 -1.21 75.68 -14.61
CA LYS A 441 -0.27 74.63 -15.07
C LYS A 441 -0.95 73.43 -15.75
N PRO A 442 -2.04 72.83 -15.24
CA PRO A 442 -2.70 71.71 -15.93
C PRO A 442 -3.41 72.09 -17.23
N LEU A 443 -3.60 73.39 -17.52
CA LEU A 443 -4.14 73.88 -18.80
C LEU A 443 -3.05 74.03 -19.88
N LEU A 444 -1.77 73.96 -19.48
CA LEU A 444 -0.59 74.02 -20.36
C LEU A 444 -0.09 72.59 -20.66
N GLN A 445 -0.88 71.82 -21.41
CA GLN A 445 -0.70 70.36 -21.56
C GLN A 445 0.28 69.90 -22.65
N VAL A 446 0.75 70.77 -23.53
CA VAL A 446 1.32 70.35 -24.83
C VAL A 446 2.73 69.75 -24.73
N THR A 447 3.58 70.18 -23.81
CA THR A 447 5.01 69.78 -23.80
C THR A 447 5.33 68.48 -23.06
N ARG A 448 4.40 67.93 -22.27
CA ARG A 448 4.64 66.72 -21.45
C ARG A 448 4.01 65.45 -22.04
N GLN A 449 3.10 65.62 -23.00
CA GLN A 449 2.37 64.53 -23.63
C GLN A 449 3.26 63.69 -24.55
N ASP A 450 4.23 64.28 -25.26
CA ASP A 450 5.09 63.54 -26.20
C ASP A 450 6.07 62.58 -25.49
N GLU A 451 6.68 63.00 -24.38
CA GLU A 451 7.53 62.13 -23.55
C GLU A 451 6.72 61.01 -22.88
N GLU A 452 5.52 61.30 -22.40
CA GLU A 452 4.62 60.29 -21.83
C GLU A 452 4.13 59.31 -22.90
N LEU A 453 3.83 59.80 -24.10
CA LEU A 453 3.38 58.98 -25.23
C LEU A 453 4.47 58.00 -25.69
N THR A 454 5.73 58.47 -25.81
CA THR A 454 6.86 57.61 -26.19
C THR A 454 7.17 56.56 -25.14
N GLN A 455 7.14 56.91 -23.84
CA GLN A 455 7.28 55.93 -22.76
C GLN A 455 6.16 54.89 -22.78
N LYS A 456 4.91 55.33 -22.97
CA LYS A 456 3.75 54.43 -23.04
C LYS A 456 3.81 53.51 -24.26
N GLN A 457 4.26 54.01 -25.40
CA GLN A 457 4.45 53.20 -26.61
C GLN A 457 5.49 52.09 -26.40
N GLU A 458 6.62 52.40 -25.76
CA GLU A 458 7.66 51.40 -25.45
C GLU A 458 7.16 50.38 -24.41
N GLU A 459 6.41 50.82 -23.40
CA GLU A 459 5.79 49.94 -22.40
C GLU A 459 4.79 48.96 -23.07
N ILE A 460 3.94 49.48 -23.97
CA ILE A 460 3.01 48.68 -24.78
C ILE A 460 3.76 47.67 -25.64
N ARG A 461 4.88 48.08 -26.26
CA ARG A 461 5.68 47.19 -27.11
C ARG A 461 6.25 46.02 -26.31
N ARG A 462 6.82 46.26 -25.13
CA ARG A 462 7.34 45.20 -24.26
C ARG A 462 6.24 44.29 -23.75
N MET A 463 5.13 44.86 -23.29
CA MET A 463 3.99 44.06 -22.84
C MET A 463 3.43 43.17 -23.94
N LYS A 464 3.36 43.66 -25.19
CA LYS A 464 2.93 42.86 -26.33
C LYS A 464 3.89 41.69 -26.60
N ALA A 465 5.20 41.94 -26.62
CA ALA A 465 6.20 40.89 -26.84
C ALA A 465 6.17 39.81 -25.74
N ASP A 466 6.04 40.23 -24.47
CA ASP A 466 5.89 39.30 -23.34
C ASP A 466 4.58 38.51 -23.44
N MET A 467 3.49 39.16 -23.86
CA MET A 467 2.19 38.51 -24.04
C MET A 467 2.25 37.45 -25.14
N GLU A 468 2.87 37.77 -26.29
CA GLU A 468 3.07 36.83 -27.39
C GLU A 468 3.90 35.62 -26.95
N SER A 469 5.05 35.84 -26.29
CA SER A 469 5.89 34.75 -25.78
C SER A 469 5.16 33.85 -24.77
N ARG A 470 4.40 34.44 -23.83
CA ARG A 470 3.59 33.67 -22.87
C ARG A 470 2.45 32.92 -23.54
N THR A 471 1.83 33.50 -24.56
CA THR A 471 0.75 32.86 -25.30
C THR A 471 1.28 31.63 -26.06
N SER A 472 2.45 31.74 -26.69
CA SER A 472 3.11 30.59 -27.33
C SER A 472 3.46 29.49 -26.33
N GLN A 473 4.03 29.83 -25.17
CA GLN A 473 4.32 28.84 -24.11
C GLN A 473 3.05 28.18 -23.57
N MET A 474 1.97 28.95 -23.41
CA MET A 474 0.67 28.44 -22.97
C MET A 474 0.10 27.44 -23.98
N GLN A 475 0.14 27.77 -25.28
CA GLN A 475 -0.33 26.88 -26.35
C GLN A 475 0.49 25.58 -26.42
N GLU A 476 1.81 25.66 -26.28
CA GLU A 476 2.67 24.47 -26.27
C GLU A 476 2.37 23.57 -25.05
N THR A 477 2.19 24.18 -23.88
CA THR A 477 1.84 23.45 -22.65
C THR A 477 0.43 22.83 -22.74
N GLU A 478 -0.53 23.55 -23.34
CA GLU A 478 -1.89 23.05 -23.55
C GLU A 478 -1.92 21.89 -24.53
N HIS A 479 -1.12 21.95 -25.59
CA HIS A 479 -0.95 20.83 -26.52
C HIS A 479 -0.35 19.60 -25.82
N GLN A 480 0.71 19.77 -25.02
CA GLN A 480 1.27 18.67 -24.23
C GLN A 480 0.26 18.08 -23.25
N LEU A 481 -0.55 18.93 -22.59
CA LEU A 481 -1.61 18.47 -21.69
C LEU A 481 -2.66 17.63 -22.42
N GLN A 482 -3.06 18.05 -23.63
CA GLN A 482 -4.02 17.30 -24.45
C GLN A 482 -3.46 15.93 -24.85
N MET A 483 -2.18 15.85 -25.25
CA MET A 483 -1.54 14.56 -25.57
C MET A 483 -1.54 13.62 -24.36
N VAL A 484 -1.14 14.10 -23.18
CA VAL A 484 -1.14 13.30 -21.95
C VAL A 484 -2.55 12.89 -21.55
N GLN A 485 -3.55 13.76 -21.74
CA GLN A 485 -4.95 13.43 -21.50
C GLN A 485 -5.45 12.31 -22.41
N GLN A 486 -5.08 12.33 -23.69
CA GLN A 486 -5.40 11.26 -24.65
C GLN A 486 -4.72 9.93 -24.28
N GLU A 487 -3.45 9.96 -23.90
CA GLU A 487 -2.76 8.77 -23.40
C GLU A 487 -3.46 8.19 -22.16
N ARG A 488 -3.87 9.07 -21.23
CA ARG A 488 -4.63 8.67 -20.04
C ARG A 488 -5.96 8.00 -20.41
N THR A 489 -6.70 8.54 -21.38
CA THR A 489 -7.97 7.93 -21.81
C THR A 489 -7.74 6.56 -22.45
N VAL A 490 -6.73 6.41 -23.30
CA VAL A 490 -6.39 5.12 -23.92
C VAL A 490 -5.98 4.08 -22.88
N ILE A 491 -5.17 4.45 -21.89
CA ILE A 491 -4.79 3.55 -20.78
C ILE A 491 -6.03 3.16 -19.97
N ASN A 492 -6.94 4.10 -19.71
CA ASN A 492 -8.15 3.83 -18.96
C ASN A 492 -9.10 2.89 -19.71
N GLU A 493 -9.24 3.04 -21.03
CA GLU A 493 -10.00 2.12 -21.88
C GLU A 493 -9.39 0.71 -21.88
N ARG A 494 -8.07 0.59 -22.00
CA ARG A 494 -7.38 -0.71 -21.88
C ARG A 494 -7.61 -1.35 -20.53
N LEU A 495 -7.61 -0.56 -19.45
CA LEU A 495 -7.87 -1.05 -18.11
C LEU A 495 -9.31 -1.56 -17.95
N ILE A 496 -10.29 -0.87 -18.55
CA ILE A 496 -11.69 -1.33 -18.60
C ILE A 496 -11.77 -2.68 -19.32
N HIS A 497 -11.22 -2.78 -20.52
CA HIS A 497 -11.25 -4.02 -21.31
C HIS A 497 -10.57 -5.20 -20.59
N LEU A 498 -9.40 -4.98 -19.97
CA LEU A 498 -8.73 -6.02 -19.17
C LEU A 498 -9.54 -6.42 -17.95
N THR A 499 -10.27 -5.47 -17.35
CA THR A 499 -11.15 -5.76 -16.21
C THR A 499 -12.36 -6.59 -16.64
N GLU A 500 -12.96 -6.31 -17.79
CA GLU A 500 -14.06 -7.10 -18.36
C GLU A 500 -13.62 -8.53 -18.68
N ALA A 501 -12.47 -8.70 -19.34
CA ALA A 501 -11.89 -10.03 -19.62
C ALA A 501 -11.61 -10.83 -18.33
N LEU A 502 -11.17 -10.16 -17.26
CA LEU A 502 -10.97 -10.80 -15.96
C LEU A 502 -12.30 -11.26 -15.35
N VAL A 503 -13.37 -10.46 -15.48
CA VAL A 503 -14.72 -10.84 -15.01
C VAL A 503 -15.24 -12.05 -15.77
N GLU A 504 -15.08 -12.09 -17.09
CA GLU A 504 -15.47 -13.25 -17.91
C GLU A 504 -14.72 -14.52 -17.50
N SER A 505 -13.41 -14.40 -17.26
CA SER A 505 -12.61 -15.51 -16.76
C SER A 505 -13.07 -15.99 -15.37
N ASP A 506 -13.48 -15.09 -14.48
CA ASP A 506 -14.00 -15.43 -13.15
C ASP A 506 -15.37 -16.11 -13.21
N GLU A 507 -16.27 -15.65 -14.10
CA GLU A 507 -17.56 -16.32 -14.34
C GLU A 507 -17.37 -17.73 -14.90
N ASN A 508 -16.42 -17.91 -15.82
CA ASN A 508 -16.06 -19.23 -16.34
C ASN A 508 -15.53 -20.13 -15.22
N LEU A 509 -14.67 -19.61 -14.33
CA LEU A 509 -14.17 -20.35 -13.18
C LEU A 509 -15.32 -20.79 -12.26
N ARG A 510 -16.31 -19.93 -12.00
CA ARG A 510 -17.48 -20.28 -11.18
C ARG A 510 -18.34 -21.35 -11.82
N ARG A 511 -18.62 -21.24 -13.11
CA ARG A 511 -19.36 -22.29 -13.84
C ARG A 511 -18.67 -23.64 -13.72
N VAL A 512 -17.34 -23.65 -13.83
CA VAL A 512 -16.53 -24.85 -13.64
C VAL A 512 -16.60 -25.34 -12.18
N GLN A 513 -16.54 -24.46 -11.18
CA GLN A 513 -16.67 -24.82 -9.77
C GLN A 513 -18.05 -25.40 -9.43
N THR A 514 -19.14 -24.78 -9.88
CA THR A 514 -20.50 -25.32 -9.69
C THR A 514 -20.64 -26.68 -10.36
N ARG A 515 -20.11 -26.82 -11.59
CA ARG A 515 -20.15 -28.11 -12.29
C ARG A 515 -19.32 -29.17 -11.60
N LYS A 516 -18.16 -28.80 -11.05
CA LYS A 516 -17.31 -29.68 -10.24
C LYS A 516 -18.10 -30.16 -9.01
N MET A 517 -18.78 -29.27 -8.30
CA MET A 517 -19.59 -29.61 -7.14
C MET A 517 -20.75 -30.57 -7.48
N GLU A 518 -21.45 -30.35 -8.60
CA GLU A 518 -22.47 -31.29 -9.09
C GLU A 518 -21.88 -32.69 -9.37
N LEU A 519 -20.69 -32.73 -9.98
CA LEU A 519 -19.98 -33.97 -10.28
C LEU A 519 -19.52 -34.68 -9.00
N GLU A 520 -19.01 -33.96 -8.01
CA GLU A 520 -18.60 -34.52 -6.72
C GLU A 520 -19.79 -35.13 -5.97
N ASN A 521 -20.95 -34.46 -5.97
CA ASN A 521 -22.18 -35.00 -5.38
C ASN A 521 -22.64 -36.28 -6.09
N MET A 522 -22.62 -36.30 -7.43
CA MET A 522 -22.96 -37.50 -8.20
C MET A 522 -22.00 -38.66 -7.92
N VAL A 523 -20.69 -38.38 -7.78
CA VAL A 523 -19.69 -39.39 -7.43
C VAL A 523 -19.98 -39.96 -6.05
N GLN A 524 -20.23 -39.13 -5.03
CA GLN A 524 -20.59 -39.60 -3.69
C GLN A 524 -21.85 -40.46 -3.68
N GLU A 525 -22.90 -40.06 -4.43
CA GLU A 525 -24.14 -40.86 -4.52
C GLU A 525 -23.89 -42.22 -5.19
N ILE A 526 -23.07 -42.26 -6.24
CA ILE A 526 -22.70 -43.51 -6.93
C ILE A 526 -21.84 -44.40 -6.03
N GLU A 527 -20.88 -43.83 -5.30
CA GLU A 527 -20.04 -44.55 -4.33
C GLU A 527 -20.90 -45.18 -3.23
N GLN A 528 -21.83 -44.43 -2.64
CA GLN A 528 -22.74 -44.94 -1.62
C GLN A 528 -23.63 -46.08 -2.16
N ARG A 529 -24.19 -45.91 -3.35
CA ARG A 529 -25.00 -46.96 -4.00
C ARG A 529 -24.18 -48.20 -4.32
N LEU A 530 -22.92 -48.03 -4.72
CA LEU A 530 -22.02 -49.15 -4.98
C LEU A 530 -21.71 -49.91 -3.69
N GLU A 531 -21.48 -49.20 -2.59
CA GLU A 531 -21.27 -49.80 -1.25
C GLU A 531 -22.48 -50.62 -0.81
N GLU A 532 -23.70 -50.09 -0.95
CA GLU A 532 -24.93 -50.80 -0.64
C GLU A 532 -25.12 -52.07 -1.50
N GLU A 533 -24.80 -52.02 -2.80
CA GLU A 533 -24.87 -53.19 -3.68
C GLU A 533 -23.77 -54.21 -3.35
N MET A 534 -22.57 -53.77 -2.96
CA MET A 534 -21.51 -54.66 -2.47
C MET A 534 -21.92 -55.36 -1.19
N GLU A 535 -22.53 -54.66 -0.23
CA GLU A 535 -23.09 -55.26 0.99
C GLU A 535 -24.20 -56.27 0.68
N ARG A 536 -25.13 -55.94 -0.21
CA ARG A 536 -26.16 -56.89 -0.66
C ARG A 536 -25.54 -58.11 -1.32
N SER A 537 -24.60 -57.93 -2.25
CA SER A 537 -23.91 -59.03 -2.94
C SER A 537 -23.18 -59.95 -1.96
N ASN A 538 -22.48 -59.37 -0.97
CA ASN A 538 -21.85 -60.11 0.12
C ASN A 538 -22.89 -60.86 0.97
N GLY A 539 -24.05 -60.25 1.24
CA GLY A 539 -25.20 -60.89 1.88
C GLY A 539 -25.69 -62.13 1.11
N TRP A 540 -25.95 -61.98 -0.19
CA TRP A 540 -26.36 -63.07 -1.08
C TRP A 540 -25.30 -64.18 -1.16
N THR A 541 -24.00 -63.85 -1.19
CA THR A 541 -22.94 -64.86 -1.19
C THR A 541 -22.86 -65.62 0.12
N ASN A 542 -23.09 -64.96 1.25
CA ASN A 542 -23.16 -65.61 2.56
C ASN A 542 -24.39 -66.52 2.70
N GLU A 543 -25.56 -66.07 2.24
CA GLU A 543 -26.76 -66.92 2.17
C GLU A 543 -26.57 -68.12 1.24
N ARG A 544 -25.95 -67.92 0.07
CA ARG A 544 -25.64 -69.00 -0.87
C ARG A 544 -24.74 -70.05 -0.23
N LYS A 545 -23.68 -69.63 0.47
CA LYS A 545 -22.81 -70.54 1.23
C LYS A 545 -23.56 -71.30 2.31
N LEU A 546 -24.48 -70.65 3.03
CA LEU A 546 -25.30 -71.29 4.06
C LEU A 546 -26.25 -72.33 3.46
N ILE A 547 -26.84 -72.05 2.29
CA ILE A 547 -27.71 -72.98 1.57
C ILE A 547 -26.90 -74.14 0.98
N GLU A 548 -25.72 -73.89 0.41
CA GLU A 548 -24.78 -74.91 -0.05
C GLU A 548 -24.35 -75.84 1.09
N GLN A 549 -24.05 -75.30 2.28
CA GLN A 549 -23.80 -76.10 3.49
C GLN A 549 -25.00 -76.96 3.89
N LYS A 550 -26.21 -76.39 3.92
CA LYS A 550 -27.44 -77.16 4.25
C LYS A 550 -27.73 -78.27 3.25
N LEU A 551 -27.43 -78.05 1.96
CA LEU A 551 -27.55 -79.05 0.90
C LEU A 551 -26.49 -80.16 1.04
N GLN A 552 -25.26 -79.82 1.43
CA GLN A 552 -24.24 -80.81 1.78
C GLN A 552 -24.66 -81.65 2.99
N ASP A 553 -25.14 -81.01 4.06
CA ASP A 553 -25.60 -81.71 5.27
C ASP A 553 -26.80 -82.64 5.02
N THR A 554 -27.64 -82.34 4.01
CA THR A 554 -28.79 -83.19 3.61
C THR A 554 -28.45 -84.25 2.56
N THR A 555 -27.29 -84.17 1.91
CA THR A 555 -26.80 -85.20 0.98
C THR A 555 -25.85 -86.20 1.65
N GLU A 556 -25.35 -85.89 2.85
CA GLU A 556 -24.56 -86.79 3.71
C GLU A 556 -25.40 -87.58 4.75
N GLN A 557 -26.73 -87.39 4.79
CA GLN A 557 -27.71 -88.25 5.48
C GLN A 557 -28.39 -89.21 4.51
#